data_AF-A0A955L8F0-F1
#
_entry.id   AF-A0A955L8F0-F1
#
_cell.length_a   1.000
_cell.length_b   1.000
_cell.length_c   1.000
_cell.angle_alpha   90.00
_cell.angle_beta   90.00
_cell.angle_gamma   90.00
#
_symmetry.space_group_name_H-M   'P 1'
#
loop_
_entity.id
_entity.type
_entity.pdbx_description
1 polymer ?
#
loop_
_entity_poly.entity_id
_entity_poly.type
_entity_poly.pdbx_seq_one_letter_code
_entity_poly.pdbx_strand_id
1 'polypeptide(L)'
;MRQTIISLIITVFLFGVFSYFLANLEVFNRPVVDSYRVEYNLLTAEEFYSSFQELRRAGLIFQLINVQSVYAMTITIFFLSMSFFTTIHLFTDKFFFKKFYEQPDLGVALRRGLFFALLLVALLYIRVMGLWDFIIVGATISTIIVVELFVTYSSQLYTQQKESNTTDEQNEKHTTAHS
;
A
#
# COMPACT_ATOMS: atom_id res chain seq x y z
N MET A 1 2.63 -21.77 -9.28
CA MET A 1 1.20 -21.68 -9.67
C MET A 1 0.27 -21.60 -8.47
N ARG A 2 0.33 -22.53 -7.50
CA ARG A 2 -0.53 -22.48 -6.30
C ARG A 2 -0.53 -21.11 -5.59
N GLN A 3 0.65 -20.56 -5.30
CA GLN A 3 0.77 -19.25 -4.63
C GLN A 3 0.16 -18.11 -5.44
N THR A 4 0.41 -18.07 -6.76
CA THR A 4 -0.18 -17.08 -7.68
C THR A 4 -1.71 -17.14 -7.67
N ILE A 5 -2.28 -18.35 -7.70
CA ILE A 5 -3.74 -18.55 -7.66
C ILE A 5 -4.31 -18.11 -6.30
N ILE A 6 -3.65 -18.45 -5.20
CA ILE A 6 -4.06 -18.01 -3.85
C ILE A 6 -4.06 -16.48 -3.78
N SER A 7 -3.00 -15.81 -4.24
CA SER A 7 -2.91 -14.35 -4.28
C SER A 7 -4.01 -13.71 -5.12
N LEU A 8 -4.37 -14.33 -6.26
CA LEU A 8 -5.46 -13.87 -7.10
C LEU A 8 -6.81 -13.98 -6.38
N ILE A 9 -7.09 -15.11 -5.72
CA ILE A 9 -8.34 -15.31 -4.95
C ILE A 9 -8.45 -14.26 -3.83
N ILE A 10 -7.36 -14.01 -3.10
CA ILE A 10 -7.32 -12.98 -2.05
C ILE A 10 -7.61 -11.59 -2.64
N THR A 11 -7.01 -11.27 -3.78
CA THR A 11 -7.25 -9.99 -4.48
C THR A 11 -8.71 -9.82 -4.88
N VAL A 12 -9.32 -10.85 -5.47
CA VAL A 12 -10.73 -10.83 -5.87
C VAL A 12 -11.65 -10.69 -4.65
N PHE A 13 -11.35 -11.40 -3.55
CA PHE A 13 -12.08 -11.28 -2.30
C PHE A 13 -12.00 -9.85 -1.74
N LEU A 14 -10.80 -9.27 -1.64
CA LEU A 14 -10.60 -7.92 -1.14
C LEU A 14 -11.28 -6.87 -2.04
N PHE A 15 -11.30 -7.10 -3.36
CA PHE A 15 -12.04 -6.25 -4.28
C PHE A 15 -13.54 -6.29 -4.02
N GLY A 16 -14.09 -7.47 -3.72
CA GLY A 16 -15.49 -7.63 -3.29
C GLY A 16 -15.79 -6.89 -1.98
N VAL A 17 -14.91 -7.01 -0.98
CA VAL A 17 -15.04 -6.27 0.29
C VAL A 17 -14.97 -4.76 0.06
N PHE A 18 -14.05 -4.29 -0.77
CA PHE A 18 -13.93 -2.87 -1.10
C PHE A 18 -15.18 -2.34 -1.82
N SER A 19 -15.71 -3.11 -2.77
CA SER A 19 -16.95 -2.78 -3.49
C SER A 19 -18.15 -2.71 -2.54
N TYR A 20 -18.22 -3.64 -1.57
CA TYR A 20 -19.23 -3.60 -0.51
C TYR A 20 -19.11 -2.33 0.34
N PHE A 21 -17.90 -1.93 0.73
CA PHE A 21 -17.68 -0.69 1.48
C PHE A 21 -18.04 0.56 0.67
N LEU A 22 -17.70 0.62 -0.61
CA LEU A 22 -18.11 1.73 -1.49
C LEU A 22 -19.63 1.87 -1.57
N ALA A 23 -20.37 0.75 -1.54
CA ALA A 23 -21.82 0.76 -1.66
C ALA A 23 -22.55 1.05 -0.33
N ASN A 24 -21.94 0.73 0.82
CA ASN A 24 -22.63 0.70 2.12
C ASN A 24 -22.06 1.64 3.19
N LEU A 25 -20.80 2.08 3.07
CA LEU A 25 -20.21 3.00 4.04
C LEU A 25 -20.40 4.45 3.60
N GLU A 26 -21.03 5.23 4.47
CA GLU A 26 -21.11 6.67 4.26
C GLU A 26 -19.79 7.32 4.65
N VAL A 27 -19.15 8.00 3.69
CA VAL A 27 -17.90 8.75 3.88
C VAL A 27 -18.15 10.03 4.67
N PHE A 28 -19.31 10.65 4.48
CA PHE A 28 -19.69 11.88 5.15
C PHE A 28 -20.57 11.61 6.35
N ASN A 29 -20.34 12.36 7.44
CA ASN A 29 -21.22 12.38 8.58
C ASN A 29 -22.45 13.25 8.26
N ARG A 30 -23.50 12.64 7.71
CA ARG A 30 -24.71 13.36 7.25
C ARG A 30 -25.28 14.33 8.29
N PRO A 31 -25.47 13.95 9.57
CA PRO A 31 -25.92 14.89 10.59
C PRO A 31 -25.11 16.19 10.67
N VAL A 32 -23.77 16.09 10.60
CA VAL A 32 -22.88 17.26 10.65
C VAL A 32 -22.93 18.04 9.33
N VAL A 33 -22.95 17.34 8.19
CA VAL A 33 -23.10 17.99 6.89
C VAL A 33 -24.41 18.79 6.82
N ASP A 34 -25.51 18.20 7.29
CA ASP A 34 -26.83 18.84 7.27
C ASP A 34 -26.88 20.05 8.20
N SER A 35 -26.23 20.03 9.37
CA SER A 35 -26.15 21.20 10.24
C SER A 35 -25.39 22.36 9.57
N TYR A 36 -24.27 22.08 8.91
CA TYR A 36 -23.52 23.08 8.14
C TYR A 36 -24.33 23.62 6.96
N ARG A 37 -25.09 22.77 6.26
CA ARG A 37 -25.93 23.23 5.16
C ARG A 37 -27.01 24.20 5.62
N VAL A 38 -27.61 23.96 6.79
CA VAL A 38 -28.61 24.86 7.37
C VAL A 38 -27.96 26.16 7.86
N GLU A 39 -26.84 26.08 8.58
CA GLU A 39 -26.15 27.24 9.16
C GLU A 39 -25.66 28.22 8.08
N TYR A 40 -25.11 27.70 6.98
CA TYR A 40 -24.57 28.49 5.88
C TYR A 40 -25.55 28.69 4.71
N ASN A 41 -26.82 28.26 4.87
CA ASN A 41 -27.88 28.35 3.88
C ASN A 41 -27.50 27.76 2.50
N LEU A 42 -26.83 26.60 2.51
CA LEU A 42 -26.36 25.87 1.32
C LEU A 42 -27.47 24.92 0.82
N LEU A 43 -28.30 25.44 -0.06
CA LEU A 43 -29.52 24.78 -0.52
C LEU A 43 -29.22 23.70 -1.58
N THR A 44 -28.17 23.90 -2.37
CA THR A 44 -27.79 22.97 -3.45
C THR A 44 -26.53 22.18 -3.14
N ALA A 45 -26.37 21.04 -3.82
CA ALA A 45 -25.12 20.25 -3.74
C ALA A 45 -23.93 21.03 -4.31
N GLU A 46 -24.15 21.84 -5.36
CA GLU A 46 -23.11 22.62 -6.01
C GLU A 46 -22.56 23.73 -5.10
N GLU A 47 -23.45 24.43 -4.37
CA GLU A 47 -23.06 25.39 -3.32
C GLU A 47 -22.25 24.73 -2.20
N PHE A 48 -22.62 23.51 -1.81
CA PHE A 48 -21.86 22.76 -0.80
C PHE A 48 -20.47 22.33 -1.31
N TYR A 49 -20.36 21.93 -2.58
CA TYR A 49 -19.07 21.58 -3.17
C TYR A 49 -18.16 22.80 -3.36
N SER A 50 -18.72 23.97 -3.68
CA SER A 50 -17.93 25.21 -3.80
C SER A 50 -17.43 25.68 -2.44
N SER A 51 -18.21 25.52 -1.36
CA SER A 51 -17.78 25.80 0.01
C SER A 51 -16.75 24.79 0.56
N PHE A 52 -16.57 23.64 -0.09
CA PHE A 52 -15.65 22.59 0.36
C PHE A 52 -14.19 23.06 0.45
N GLN A 53 -13.77 23.97 -0.43
CA GLN A 53 -12.43 24.57 -0.37
C GLN A 53 -12.23 25.43 0.87
N GLU A 54 -13.26 26.18 1.26
CA GLU A 54 -13.24 27.03 2.45
C GLU A 54 -13.28 26.18 3.72
N LEU A 55 -14.13 25.15 3.76
CA LEU A 55 -14.20 24.16 4.85
C LEU A 55 -12.86 23.44 5.03
N ARG A 56 -12.17 23.12 3.93
CA ARG A 56 -10.81 22.54 3.97
C ARG A 56 -9.79 23.53 4.55
N ARG A 57 -9.81 24.79 4.11
CA ARG A 57 -8.90 25.84 4.64
C ARG A 57 -9.13 26.12 6.12
N ALA A 58 -10.38 26.06 6.58
CA ALA A 58 -10.75 26.19 7.98
C ALA A 58 -10.43 24.96 8.83
N GLY A 59 -9.95 23.86 8.23
CA GLY A 59 -9.65 22.61 8.93
C GLY A 59 -10.89 21.82 9.39
N LEU A 60 -12.09 22.24 8.97
CA LEU A 60 -13.37 21.64 9.39
C LEU A 60 -13.68 20.34 8.64
N ILE A 61 -12.91 20.01 7.61
CA ILE A 61 -13.13 18.83 6.77
C ILE A 61 -13.14 17.51 7.56
N PHE A 62 -12.34 17.42 8.62
CA PHE A 62 -12.27 16.22 9.45
C PHE A 62 -13.53 16.00 10.30
N GLN A 63 -14.31 17.06 10.57
CA GLN A 63 -15.59 16.96 11.29
C GLN A 63 -16.72 16.46 10.37
N LEU A 64 -16.62 16.77 9.07
CA LEU A 64 -17.60 16.37 8.06
C LEU A 64 -17.44 14.92 7.62
N ILE A 65 -16.27 14.32 7.85
CA ILE A 65 -15.93 12.97 7.43
C ILE A 65 -16.24 11.97 8.57
N ASN A 66 -16.88 10.86 8.24
CA ASN A 66 -16.96 9.72 9.13
C ASN A 66 -15.59 9.01 9.16
N VAL A 67 -14.79 9.32 10.19
CA VAL A 67 -13.43 8.80 10.36
C VAL A 67 -13.39 7.27 10.38
N GLN A 68 -14.40 6.61 10.95
CA GLN A 68 -14.46 5.15 11.02
C GLN A 68 -14.61 4.54 9.62
N SER A 69 -15.54 5.08 8.82
CA SER A 69 -15.75 4.66 7.43
C SER A 69 -14.49 4.88 6.59
N VAL A 70 -13.88 6.06 6.69
CA VAL A 70 -12.66 6.39 5.93
C VAL A 70 -11.49 5.51 6.34
N TYR A 71 -11.34 5.23 7.63
CA TYR A 71 -10.28 4.34 8.11
C TYR A 71 -10.47 2.90 7.60
N ALA A 72 -11.70 2.37 7.67
CA ALA A 72 -12.03 1.06 7.11
C ALA A 72 -11.75 0.99 5.60
N MET A 73 -12.17 2.01 4.83
CA MET A 73 -11.89 2.09 3.40
C MET A 73 -10.38 2.20 3.10
N THR A 74 -9.64 2.97 3.91
CA THR A 74 -8.19 3.16 3.75
C THR A 74 -7.42 1.88 4.02
N ILE A 75 -7.80 1.12 5.05
CA ILE A 75 -7.22 -0.20 5.32
C ILE A 75 -7.52 -1.17 4.18
N THR A 76 -8.77 -1.21 3.72
CA THR A 76 -9.16 -2.11 2.64
C THR A 76 -8.44 -1.78 1.34
N ILE A 77 -8.34 -0.51 0.95
CA ILE A 77 -7.60 -0.12 -0.27
C ILE A 77 -6.10 -0.40 -0.14
N PHE A 78 -5.53 -0.27 1.05
CA PHE A 78 -4.14 -0.65 1.31
C PHE A 78 -3.90 -2.14 1.06
N PHE A 79 -4.67 -3.02 1.71
CA PHE A 79 -4.53 -4.47 1.52
C PHE A 79 -4.88 -4.92 0.10
N LEU A 80 -5.91 -4.32 -0.50
CA LEU A 80 -6.29 -4.58 -1.89
C LEU A 80 -5.15 -4.23 -2.85
N SER A 81 -4.57 -3.03 -2.71
CA SER A 81 -3.44 -2.59 -3.54
C SER A 81 -2.24 -3.51 -3.35
N MET A 82 -1.89 -3.83 -2.11
CA MET A 82 -0.79 -4.74 -1.79
C MET A 82 -0.98 -6.11 -2.45
N SER A 83 -2.17 -6.71 -2.30
CA SER A 83 -2.51 -8.01 -2.87
C SER A 83 -2.52 -7.97 -4.40
N PHE A 84 -3.05 -6.89 -4.98
CA PHE A 84 -3.11 -6.70 -6.43
C PHE A 84 -1.70 -6.62 -7.05
N PHE A 85 -0.83 -5.77 -6.51
CA PHE A 85 0.55 -5.65 -7.00
C PHE A 85 1.38 -6.91 -6.75
N THR A 86 1.17 -7.59 -5.61
CA THR A 86 1.77 -8.92 -5.34
C THR A 86 1.34 -9.91 -6.42
N THR A 87 0.05 -9.95 -6.75
CA THR A 87 -0.50 -10.84 -7.76
C THR A 87 0.11 -10.55 -9.13
N ILE A 88 0.13 -9.28 -9.55
CA ILE A 88 0.79 -8.87 -10.81
C ILE A 88 2.23 -9.34 -10.83
N HIS A 89 3.00 -9.08 -9.77
CA HIS A 89 4.40 -9.46 -9.72
C HIS A 89 4.60 -10.98 -9.85
N LEU A 90 3.80 -11.79 -9.14
CA LEU A 90 3.84 -13.24 -9.23
C LEU A 90 3.45 -13.75 -10.63
N PHE A 91 2.49 -13.10 -11.29
CA PHE A 91 2.12 -13.40 -12.67
C PHE A 91 3.29 -13.06 -13.60
N THR A 92 3.84 -11.85 -13.53
CA THR A 92 4.94 -11.43 -14.40
C THR A 92 6.17 -12.32 -14.22
N ASP A 93 6.57 -12.63 -12.98
CA ASP A 93 7.69 -13.54 -12.69
C ASP A 93 7.46 -14.92 -13.31
N LYS A 94 6.23 -15.44 -13.21
CA LYS A 94 5.89 -16.77 -13.73
C LYS A 94 5.79 -16.86 -15.25
N PHE A 95 5.28 -15.82 -15.91
CA PHE A 95 5.03 -15.84 -17.36
C PHE A 95 6.23 -15.35 -18.18
N PHE A 96 7.06 -14.44 -17.65
CA PHE A 96 8.13 -13.80 -18.43
C PHE A 96 9.55 -14.23 -18.04
N PHE A 97 9.80 -14.57 -16.77
CA PHE A 97 11.18 -14.75 -16.28
C PHE A 97 11.52 -16.19 -15.93
N LYS A 98 10.61 -16.90 -15.27
CA LYS A 98 10.87 -18.25 -14.76
C LYS A 98 10.48 -19.33 -15.75
N LYS A 99 11.32 -20.37 -15.86
CA LYS A 99 10.95 -21.61 -16.57
C LYS A 99 9.71 -22.22 -15.92
N PHE A 100 8.98 -23.04 -16.66
CA PHE A 100 7.67 -23.60 -16.25
C PHE A 100 7.68 -24.27 -14.85
N TYR A 101 8.84 -24.75 -14.38
CA TYR A 101 9.01 -25.44 -13.10
C TYR A 101 9.50 -24.57 -11.93
N GLU A 102 10.03 -23.38 -12.19
CA GLU A 102 10.52 -22.50 -11.11
C GLU A 102 9.37 -21.79 -10.40
N GLN A 103 9.46 -21.69 -9.08
CA GLN A 103 8.45 -21.04 -8.26
C GLN A 103 8.76 -19.54 -8.12
N PRO A 104 7.75 -18.66 -8.24
CA PRO A 104 7.94 -17.25 -8.03
C PRO A 104 8.29 -16.95 -6.56
N ASP A 105 9.06 -15.90 -6.32
CA ASP A 105 9.44 -15.53 -4.95
C ASP A 105 8.31 -14.70 -4.31
N LEU A 106 7.57 -15.33 -3.42
CA LEU A 106 6.45 -14.69 -2.71
C LEU A 106 6.92 -13.56 -1.78
N GLY A 107 8.09 -13.69 -1.15
CA GLY A 107 8.61 -12.69 -0.23
C GLY A 107 8.95 -11.39 -0.96
N VAL A 108 9.62 -11.50 -2.11
CA VAL A 108 9.92 -10.33 -2.96
C VAL A 108 8.63 -9.71 -3.50
N ALA A 109 7.68 -10.53 -3.96
CA ALA A 109 6.40 -10.04 -4.47
C ALA A 109 5.61 -9.25 -3.41
N LEU A 110 5.49 -9.80 -2.19
CA LEU A 110 4.80 -9.16 -1.07
C LEU A 110 5.46 -7.85 -0.66
N ARG A 111 6.80 -7.83 -0.60
CA ARG A 111 7.57 -6.61 -0.28
C ARG A 111 7.28 -5.52 -1.30
N ARG A 112 7.39 -5.82 -2.60
CA ARG A 112 7.08 -4.87 -3.67
C ARG A 112 5.63 -4.38 -3.59
N GLY A 113 4.69 -5.30 -3.37
CA GLY A 113 3.27 -4.96 -3.17
C GLY A 113 3.06 -4.01 -1.99
N LEU A 114 3.74 -4.22 -0.87
CA LEU A 114 3.68 -3.36 0.31
C LEU A 114 4.18 -1.95 0.00
N PHE A 115 5.34 -1.81 -0.67
CA PHE A 115 5.87 -0.50 -1.04
C PHE A 115 4.92 0.27 -1.97
N PHE A 116 4.32 -0.41 -2.95
CA PHE A 116 3.34 0.22 -3.84
C PHE A 116 2.06 0.63 -3.09
N ALA A 117 1.57 -0.21 -2.17
CA ALA A 117 0.41 0.12 -1.35
C ALA A 117 0.68 1.33 -0.45
N LEU A 118 1.85 1.39 0.19
CA LEU A 118 2.28 2.54 1.00
C LEU A 118 2.39 3.81 0.15
N LEU A 119 2.98 3.73 -1.05
CA LEU A 119 3.05 4.85 -1.98
C LEU A 119 1.66 5.37 -2.33
N LEU A 120 0.74 4.48 -2.69
CA LEU A 120 -0.62 4.84 -3.08
C LEU A 120 -1.37 5.52 -1.93
N VAL A 121 -1.29 4.97 -0.73
CA VAL A 121 -1.90 5.56 0.47
C VAL A 121 -1.26 6.92 0.80
N ALA A 122 0.06 7.04 0.73
CA ALA A 122 0.75 8.30 0.97
C ALA A 122 0.31 9.39 -0.01
N LEU A 123 0.23 9.08 -1.31
CA LEU A 123 -0.26 10.01 -2.33
C LEU A 123 -1.71 10.41 -2.08
N LEU A 124 -2.57 9.48 -1.64
CA LEU A 124 -3.95 9.78 -1.29
C LEU A 124 -4.02 10.78 -0.12
N TYR A 125 -3.24 10.59 0.93
CA TYR A 125 -3.19 11.54 2.06
C TYR A 125 -2.64 12.90 1.66
N ILE A 126 -1.56 12.96 0.87
CA ILE A 126 -1.00 14.20 0.34
C ILE A 126 -2.07 14.98 -0.44
N ARG A 127 -2.86 14.28 -1.26
CA ARG A 127 -3.97 14.88 -2.01
C ARG A 127 -5.05 15.44 -1.09
N VAL A 128 -5.48 14.67 -0.10
CA VAL A 128 -6.55 15.05 0.83
C VAL A 128 -6.15 16.25 1.68
N MET A 129 -4.91 16.29 2.16
CA MET A 129 -4.37 17.42 2.93
C MET A 129 -4.16 18.69 2.08
N GLY A 130 -4.35 18.61 0.76
CA GLY A 130 -4.11 19.73 -0.15
C GLY A 130 -2.62 20.04 -0.34
N LEU A 131 -1.74 19.15 0.09
CA LEU A 131 -0.28 19.24 -0.05
C LEU A 131 0.19 18.72 -1.42
N TRP A 132 -0.66 18.80 -2.44
CA TRP A 132 -0.38 18.31 -3.79
C TRP A 132 0.60 19.23 -4.53
N ASP A 133 1.78 19.35 -3.96
CA ASP A 133 2.93 20.05 -4.51
C ASP A 133 3.88 19.02 -5.12
N PHE A 134 4.41 19.32 -6.31
CA PHE A 134 5.31 18.42 -7.02
C PHE A 134 6.57 18.09 -6.22
N ILE A 135 7.04 19.00 -5.36
CA ILE A 135 8.19 18.77 -4.48
C ILE A 135 7.84 17.73 -3.41
N ILE A 136 6.65 17.82 -2.80
CA ILE A 136 6.21 16.88 -1.75
C ILE A 136 5.98 15.49 -2.34
N VAL A 137 5.32 15.43 -3.51
CA VAL A 137 5.10 14.17 -4.25
C VAL A 137 6.43 13.54 -4.65
N GLY A 138 7.35 14.35 -5.20
CA GLY A 138 8.69 13.92 -5.58
C GLY A 138 9.49 13.38 -4.39
N ALA A 139 9.53 14.12 -3.28
CA ALA A 139 10.22 13.71 -2.05
C ALA A 139 9.66 12.41 -1.48
N THR A 140 8.34 12.20 -1.55
CA THR A 140 7.69 10.97 -1.09
C THR A 140 8.12 9.78 -1.94
N ILE A 141 8.09 9.93 -3.27
CA ILE A 141 8.57 8.89 -4.20
C ILE A 141 10.05 8.59 -3.98
N SER A 142 10.90 9.63 -3.89
CA SER A 142 12.32 9.47 -3.63
C SER A 142 12.60 8.75 -2.32
N THR A 143 11.87 9.07 -1.24
CA THR A 143 12.01 8.40 0.06
C THR A 143 11.71 6.92 -0.05
N ILE A 144 10.61 6.55 -0.72
CA ILE A 144 10.20 5.14 -0.91
C ILE A 144 11.26 4.39 -1.73
N ILE A 145 11.81 5.01 -2.77
CA ILE A 145 12.90 4.43 -3.58
C ILE A 145 14.14 4.20 -2.72
N VAL A 146 14.57 5.20 -1.94
CA VAL A 146 15.75 5.11 -1.07
C VAL A 146 15.57 3.99 -0.03
N VAL A 147 14.40 3.87 0.59
CA VAL A 147 14.09 2.81 1.55
C VAL A 147 14.14 1.43 0.88
N GLU A 148 13.54 1.26 -0.31
CA GLU A 148 13.58 -0.03 -1.01
C GLU A 148 15.01 -0.41 -1.47
N LEU A 149 15.81 0.57 -1.90
CA LEU A 149 17.22 0.35 -2.22
C LEU A 149 18.01 -0.06 -0.98
N PHE A 150 17.80 0.61 0.15
CA PHE A 150 18.45 0.29 1.42
C PHE A 150 18.08 -1.12 1.90
N VAL A 151 16.80 -1.49 1.85
CA VAL A 151 16.33 -2.83 2.22
C VAL A 151 16.93 -3.89 1.28
N THR A 152 16.95 -3.62 -0.02
CA THR A 152 17.55 -4.54 -1.01
C THR A 152 19.04 -4.73 -0.75
N TYR A 153 19.79 -3.65 -0.57
CA TYR A 153 21.22 -3.70 -0.28
C TYR A 153 21.52 -4.46 1.03
N SER A 154 20.78 -4.16 2.09
CA SER A 154 20.93 -4.84 3.39
C SER A 154 20.66 -6.35 3.29
N SER A 155 19.65 -6.74 2.50
CA SER A 155 19.34 -8.16 2.29
C SER A 155 20.44 -8.92 1.53
N GLN A 156 21.12 -8.25 0.60
CA GLN A 156 22.25 -8.84 -0.13
C GLN A 156 23.46 -9.04 0.79
N LEU A 157 23.80 -8.04 1.61
CA LEU A 157 24.90 -8.14 2.57
C LEU A 157 24.69 -9.28 3.57
N TYR A 158 23.48 -9.42 4.11
CA TYR A 158 23.15 -10.51 5.02
C TYR A 158 23.32 -11.89 4.38
N THR A 159 22.97 -12.01 3.09
CA THR A 159 23.10 -13.27 2.35
C THR A 159 24.57 -13.65 2.16
N GLN A 160 25.41 -12.68 1.76
CA GLN A 160 26.86 -12.89 1.61
C GLN A 160 27.54 -13.29 2.92
N GLN A 161 27.18 -12.65 4.04
CA GLN A 161 27.75 -12.99 5.34
C GLN A 161 27.39 -14.41 5.78
N LYS A 162 26.16 -14.85 5.51
CA LYS A 162 25.71 -16.21 5.82
C LYS A 162 26.48 -17.26 5.01
N GLU A 163 26.71 -17.00 3.72
CA GLU A 163 27.47 -17.90 2.84
C GLU A 163 28.95 -18.01 3.27
N SER A 164 29.56 -16.91 3.69
CA SER A 164 30.93 -16.91 4.25
C SER A 164 31.01 -17.79 5.50
N ASN A 165 30.15 -17.56 6.49
CA ASN A 165 30.17 -18.31 7.75
C ASN A 165 29.93 -19.81 7.56
N THR A 166 29.09 -20.19 6.59
CA THR A 166 28.81 -21.60 6.30
C THR A 166 30.02 -22.30 5.66
N THR A 167 30.78 -21.56 4.84
CA THR A 167 32.00 -22.06 4.20
C THR A 167 33.11 -22.27 5.23
N ASP A 168 33.25 -21.35 6.18
CA ASP A 168 34.22 -21.43 7.26
C ASP A 168 33.94 -22.63 8.19
N GLU A 169 32.68 -22.85 8.60
CA GLU A 169 32.30 -24.03 9.40
C GLU A 169 32.55 -25.37 8.68
N GLN A 170 32.37 -25.43 7.36
CA GLN A 170 32.65 -26.63 6.59
C GLN A 170 34.15 -26.93 6.49
N ASN A 171 34.97 -25.89 6.32
CA ASN A 171 36.43 -26.02 6.32
C ASN A 171 36.95 -26.48 7.70
N GLU A 172 36.42 -25.96 8.80
CA GLU A 172 36.84 -26.34 10.16
C GLU A 172 36.52 -27.80 10.49
N LYS A 173 35.35 -28.31 10.05
CA LYS A 173 34.97 -29.72 10.19
C LYS A 173 35.81 -30.67 9.33
N HIS A 174 36.24 -30.24 8.14
CA HIS A 174 37.11 -31.06 7.29
C HIS A 174 38.53 -31.17 7.83
N THR A 175 39.02 -30.14 8.53
CA THR A 175 40.38 -30.10 9.08
C THR A 175 40.52 -30.97 10.35
N THR A 176 39.46 -31.07 11.16
CA THR A 176 39.44 -31.85 12.40
C THR A 176 39.22 -33.36 12.20
N ALA A 177 38.66 -33.79 11.06
CA ALA A 177 38.45 -35.21 10.75
C ALA A 177 39.72 -35.98 10.31
N HIS A 178 40.83 -35.27 10.07
CA HIS A 178 42.13 -35.84 9.67
C HIS A 178 43.19 -35.82 10.78
N SER A 179 42.80 -35.45 12.01
CA SER A 179 43.65 -35.46 13.22
C SER A 179 43.29 -36.65 14.11
#